data_AF-A0A8W8NEX5-F1
#
_entry.id   AF-A0A8W8NEX5-F1
#
_cell.length_a   1.000
_cell.length_b   1.000
_cell.length_c   1.000
_cell.angle_alpha   90.00
_cell.angle_beta   90.00
_cell.angle_gamma   90.00
#
_symmetry.space_group_name_H-M   'P 1'
#
loop_
_entity.id
_entity.type
_entity.pdbx_description
1 polymer ?
#
loop_
_entity_poly.entity_id
_entity_poly.type
_entity_poly.pdbx_seq_one_letter_code
_entity_poly.pdbx_strand_id
1 'polypeptide(L)' 'ETKIVTKGDNVAQLMTLAEKASSLGLPHYIVHDAGKTQIAAGSTTVLAIMGKLDVVDSITGSLSLL' A
#
# COMPACT_ATOMS: atom_id res chain seq x y z
N GLU A 1 -14.77 9.18 -6.41
CA GLU A 1 -14.09 7.92 -6.08
C GLU A 1 -13.38 8.08 -4.73
N THR A 2 -13.60 7.16 -3.78
CA THR A 2 -13.12 7.30 -2.40
C THR A 2 -11.67 6.84 -2.28
N LYS A 3 -10.84 7.63 -1.60
CA LYS A 3 -9.44 7.29 -1.29
C LYS A 3 -9.24 7.44 0.21
N ILE A 4 -8.63 6.44 0.82
CA ILE A 4 -8.30 6.41 2.25
C ILE A 4 -6.80 6.20 2.33
N VAL A 5 -6.10 7.07 3.05
CA VAL A 5 -4.65 6.98 3.23
C VAL A 5 -4.38 6.49 4.64
N THR A 6 -3.73 5.35 4.75
CA THR A 6 -3.36 4.71 6.02
C THR A 6 -1.84 4.69 6.17
N LYS A 7 -1.37 4.65 7.41
CA LYS A 7 0.04 4.54 7.74
C LYS A 7 0.53 3.10 7.58
N GLY A 8 1.65 2.93 6.87
CA GLY A 8 2.47 1.72 6.90
C GLY A 8 3.71 1.94 7.78
N ASP A 9 4.14 0.91 8.50
CA ASP A 9 5.25 0.98 9.44
C ASP A 9 6.62 0.82 8.76
N ASN A 10 6.69 -0.03 7.73
CA ASN A 10 7.93 -0.31 7.00
C ASN A 10 7.67 -1.01 5.66
N VAL A 11 8.73 -1.14 4.85
CA VAL A 11 8.69 -1.78 3.52
C VAL A 11 8.22 -3.24 3.60
N ALA A 12 8.64 -4.01 4.61
CA ALA A 12 8.25 -5.42 4.72
C ALA A 12 6.73 -5.58 4.94
N GLN A 13 6.12 -4.68 5.72
CA GLN A 13 4.66 -4.65 5.89
C GLN A 13 3.98 -4.29 4.57
N LEU A 14 4.48 -3.30 3.81
CA LEU A 14 3.93 -2.95 2.50
C LEU A 14 4.00 -4.15 1.53
N MET A 15 5.12 -4.87 1.48
CA MET A 15 5.25 -6.06 0.62
C MET A 15 4.30 -7.19 1.05
N THR A 16 4.15 -7.43 2.36
CA THR A 16 3.20 -8.42 2.89
C THR A 16 1.76 -8.09 2.50
N LEU A 17 1.37 -6.81 2.56
CA LEU A 17 0.03 -6.36 2.15
C LEU A 17 -0.16 -6.48 0.62
N ALA A 18 0.89 -6.20 -0.16
CA ALA A 18 0.87 -6.38 -1.61
C ALA A 18 0.69 -7.85 -2.01
N GLU A 19 1.38 -8.77 -1.34
CA GLU A 19 1.20 -10.22 -1.53
C GLU A 19 -0.24 -10.66 -1.20
N LYS A 20 -0.83 -10.14 -0.12
CA LYS A 20 -2.25 -10.37 0.19
C LYS A 20 -3.19 -9.83 -0.88
N ALA A 21 -2.92 -8.63 -1.40
CA ALA A 21 -3.71 -8.07 -2.50
C ALA A 21 -3.58 -8.93 -3.76
N SER A 22 -2.37 -9.39 -4.08
CA SER A 22 -2.09 -10.29 -5.20
C SER A 22 -2.81 -11.63 -5.08
N SER A 23 -2.80 -12.26 -3.89
CA SER A 23 -3.46 -13.54 -3.66
C SER A 23 -4.98 -13.47 -3.75
N LEU A 24 -5.56 -12.29 -3.47
CA LEU A 24 -6.98 -11.99 -3.67
C LEU A 24 -7.30 -11.47 -5.08
N GLY A 25 -6.32 -11.38 -5.97
CA GLY A 25 -6.50 -10.89 -7.34
C GLY A 25 -6.85 -9.40 -7.44
N LEU A 26 -6.53 -8.60 -6.42
CA LEU A 26 -6.80 -7.17 -6.42
C LEU A 26 -5.72 -6.41 -7.20
N PRO A 27 -6.13 -5.45 -8.05
CA PRO A 27 -5.22 -4.47 -8.61
C PRO A 27 -4.50 -3.71 -7.49
N HIS A 28 -3.17 -3.73 -7.54
CA HIS A 28 -2.33 -3.02 -6.60
C HIS A 28 -1.08 -2.47 -7.31
N TYR A 29 -0.46 -1.45 -6.71
CA TYR A 29 0.72 -0.80 -7.26
C TYR A 29 1.69 -0.37 -6.16
N ILE A 30 2.96 -0.70 -6.35
CA ILE A 30 4.06 -0.27 -5.49
C ILE A 30 4.73 0.95 -6.10
N VAL A 31 4.75 2.05 -5.33
CA VAL A 31 5.47 3.27 -5.69
C VAL A 31 6.90 3.19 -5.19
N HIS A 32 7.84 3.42 -6.09
CA HIS A 32 9.25 3.63 -5.77
C HIS A 32 9.57 5.13 -5.90
N ASP A 33 10.24 5.69 -4.89
CA ASP A 33 10.64 7.11 -4.92
C ASP A 33 11.66 7.34 -6.03
N ALA A 34 11.48 8.43 -6.78
CA ALA A 34 12.31 8.77 -7.93
C ALA A 34 13.68 9.38 -7.55
N GLY A 35 13.98 9.55 -6.26
CA GLY A 35 15.19 10.19 -5.77
C GLY A 35 15.16 11.72 -5.84
N LYS A 36 13.97 12.32 -5.98
CA LYS A 36 13.78 13.78 -5.98
C LYS A 36 13.38 14.32 -4.61
N THR A 37 13.35 13.46 -3.60
CA THR A 37 12.98 13.79 -2.22
C THR A 37 14.16 13.47 -1.28
N GLN A 38 13.96 13.69 0.01
CA GLN A 38 14.94 13.32 1.04
C GLN A 38 15.00 11.81 1.29
N ILE A 39 14.09 11.04 0.69
CA ILE A 39 14.07 9.57 0.77
C ILE A 39 15.03 9.01 -0.29
N ALA A 40 15.68 7.89 0.03
CA ALA A 40 16.59 7.22 -0.90
C ALA A 40 15.88 6.85 -2.22
N ALA A 41 16.53 7.16 -3.34
CA ALA A 41 16.04 6.80 -4.67
C ALA A 41 15.82 5.29 -4.78
N GLY A 42 14.70 4.89 -5.41
CA GLY A 42 14.32 3.50 -5.57
C GLY A 42 13.73 2.85 -4.32
N SER A 43 13.60 3.58 -3.21
CA SER A 43 12.92 3.06 -2.02
C SER A 43 11.42 2.89 -2.27
N THR A 44 10.86 1.81 -1.76
CA THR A 44 9.41 1.59 -1.74
C THR A 44 8.78 2.51 -0.69
N THR A 45 7.88 3.41 -1.10
CA THR A 45 7.27 4.40 -0.20
C THR A 45 5.78 4.22 0.00
N VAL A 46 5.06 3.71 -1.02
CA VAL A 46 3.59 3.59 -0.97
C VAL A 46 3.14 2.30 -1.65
N LEU A 47 2.11 1.68 -1.08
CA LEU A 47 1.29 0.65 -1.71
C LEU A 47 -0.11 1.23 -1.97
N ALA A 48 -0.58 1.16 -3.20
CA ALA A 48 -1.97 1.41 -3.56
C ALA A 48 -2.69 0.08 -3.79
N ILE A 49 -3.91 -0.07 -3.28
CA ILE A 49 -4.78 -1.22 -3.50
C ILE A 49 -6.15 -0.70 -3.95
N MET A 50 -6.72 -1.27 -5.00
CA MET A 50 -8.02 -0.88 -5.54
C MET A 50 -8.99 -2.06 -5.54
N GLY A 51 -10.23 -1.81 -5.10
CA GLY A 51 -11.25 -2.86 -5.01
C GLY A 51 -12.50 -2.37 -4.29
N LYS A 52 -13.42 -3.30 -4.03
CA LYS A 52 -14.57 -3.04 -3.16
C LYS A 52 -14.10 -2.78 -1.73
N LEU A 53 -14.82 -1.92 -1.02
CA LEU A 53 -14.44 -1.45 0.32
C LEU A 53 -14.21 -2.62 1.29
N ASP A 54 -15.12 -3.58 1.34
CA ASP A 54 -15.05 -4.77 2.19
C ASP A 54 -13.80 -5.64 1.92
N VAL A 55 -13.46 -5.82 0.65
CA VAL A 55 -12.29 -6.63 0.26
C VAL A 55 -10.98 -5.89 0.56
N VAL A 56 -10.90 -4.58 0.29
CA VAL A 56 -9.72 -3.77 0.62
C VAL A 56 -9.54 -3.67 2.14
N ASP A 57 -10.62 -3.48 2.89
CA ASP A 57 -10.59 -3.38 4.35
C ASP A 57 -10.14 -4.69 5.02
N SER A 58 -10.41 -5.84 4.41
CA SER A 58 -9.86 -7.12 4.88
C SER A 58 -8.31 -7.18 4.87
N ILE A 59 -7.67 -6.31 4.07
CA ILE A 59 -6.21 -6.19 3.97
C ILE A 59 -5.69 -5.05 4.85
N THR A 60 -6.35 -3.88 4.81
CA THR A 60 -5.84 -2.63 5.40
C THR A 60 -6.54 -2.18 6.68
N GLY A 61 -7.64 -2.80 7.09
CA GLY A 61 -8.52 -2.32 8.16
C GLY A 61 -7.89 -2.26 9.55
N SER A 62 -6.76 -2.95 9.76
CA SER A 62 -5.97 -2.84 11.00
C SER A 62 -4.99 -1.66 11.00
N LEU A 63 -4.80 -0.97 9.88
CA LEU A 63 -3.89 0.16 9.77
C LEU A 63 -4.54 1.43 10.31
N SER A 64 -3.74 2.27 10.95
CA SER A 64 -4.20 3.59 11.39
C SER A 64 -4.26 4.56 10.20
N LEU A 65 -5.13 5.57 10.26
CA LEU A 65 -5.12 6.67 9.30
C LEU A 65 -3.77 7.40 9.35
N LEU A 66 -3.30 7.88 8.19
CA LEU A 66 -2.05 8.62 8.04
C LEU A 66 -2.15 10.05 8.62
#